data_AF-A0A9X4NHR9-F1
#
_entry.id   AF-A0A9X4NHR9-F1
#
_cell.length_a   1.000
_cell.length_b   1.000
_cell.length_c   1.000
_cell.angle_alpha   90.00
_cell.angle_beta   90.00
_cell.angle_gamma   90.00
#
_symmetry.space_group_name_H-M   'P 1'
#
loop_
_entity.id
_entity.type
_entity.pdbx_description
1 polymer ?
#
loop_
_entity_poly.entity_id
_entity_poly.type
_entity_poly.pdbx_seq_one_letter_code
_entity_poly.pdbx_strand_id
1 'polypeptide(L)' 'MIDTTQNMDEQRLKIKQFLSDNGWSQQTLVRLTGYNRQDVSKIMLGKIKGTPYANKFITAVCEAYKIN' A
#
# COMPACT_ATOMS: atom_id res chain seq x y z
N MET A 1 -21.48 10.58 7.14
CA MET A 1 -20.42 9.57 7.37
C MET A 1 -19.65 9.48 6.07
N ILE A 2 -18.39 9.89 6.04
CA ILE A 2 -17.56 9.70 4.85
C ILE A 2 -17.29 8.19 4.79
N ASP A 3 -17.65 7.56 3.68
CA ASP A 3 -17.36 6.17 3.36
C ASP A 3 -15.84 5.91 3.46
N THR A 4 -15.36 5.60 4.67
CA THR A 4 -13.95 5.29 4.93
C THR A 4 -13.57 3.89 4.48
N THR A 5 -14.48 3.18 3.82
CA THR A 5 -14.12 2.14 2.85
C THR A 5 -13.63 2.81 1.55
N GLN A 6 -12.69 3.75 1.67
CA GLN A 6 -11.86 4.13 0.53
C GLN A 6 -11.36 2.82 -0.08
N ASN A 7 -11.62 2.62 -1.36
CA ASN A 7 -11.38 1.35 -2.01
C ASN A 7 -9.89 1.02 -1.92
N MET A 8 -9.52 0.10 -1.00
CA MET A 8 -8.13 -0.26 -0.74
C MET A 8 -7.45 -0.86 -1.99
N ASP A 9 -8.23 -1.32 -2.97
CA ASP A 9 -7.71 -1.76 -4.26
C ASP A 9 -7.31 -0.55 -5.14
N GLU A 10 -8.06 0.56 -5.12
CA GLU A 10 -7.66 1.80 -5.80
C GLU A 10 -6.38 2.39 -5.18
N GLN A 11 -6.30 2.47 -3.85
CA GLN A 11 -5.08 2.96 -3.20
C GLN A 11 -3.87 2.09 -3.53
N ARG A 12 -4.05 0.77 -3.62
CA ARG A 12 -2.98 -0.16 -4.04
C ARG A 12 -2.53 0.09 -5.48
N LEU A 13 -3.46 0.41 -6.39
CA LEU A 13 -3.12 0.81 -7.76
C LEU A 13 -2.34 2.13 -7.77
N LYS A 14 -2.77 3.13 -6.99
CA LYS A 14 -2.05 4.41 -6.88
C LYS A 14 -0.64 4.24 -6.32
N ILE A 15 -0.46 3.37 -5.31
CA ILE A 15 0.87 3.04 -4.78
C ILE A 15 1.73 2.38 -5.87
N LYS A 16 1.18 1.44 -6.65
CA LYS A 16 1.92 0.80 -7.76
C LYS A 16 2.35 1.83 -8.81
N GLN A 17 1.45 2.72 -9.20
CA GLN A 17 1.74 3.78 -10.16
C GLN A 17 2.84 4.70 -9.63
N PHE A 18 2.71 5.18 -8.39
CA PHE A 18 3.69 6.04 -7.75
C PHE A 18 5.08 5.41 -7.69
N LEU A 19 5.17 4.12 -7.35
CA LEU A 19 6.45 3.41 -7.38
C LEU A 19 7.02 3.33 -8.81
N SER A 20 6.18 3.05 -9.81
CA SER A 20 6.59 2.99 -11.20
C SER A 20 7.13 4.33 -11.71
N ASP A 21 6.41 5.42 -11.43
CA ASP A 21 6.78 6.78 -11.85
C ASP A 21 8.11 7.24 -11.27
N ASN A 22 8.42 6.80 -10.05
CA ASN A 22 9.68 7.10 -9.37
C ASN A 22 10.79 6.07 -9.63
N GLY A 23 10.53 5.00 -10.39
CA GLY A 23 11.47 3.89 -10.62
C GLY A 23 11.81 3.11 -9.34
N TRP A 24 10.90 3.07 -8.36
CA TRP A 24 11.11 2.43 -7.06
C TRP A 24 10.57 1.00 -7.02
N SER A 25 11.22 0.16 -6.22
CA SER A 25 10.79 -1.22 -6.00
C SER A 25 9.95 -1.36 -4.73
N GLN A 26 9.27 -2.50 -4.57
CA GLN A 26 8.56 -2.83 -3.33
C GLN A 26 9.48 -2.88 -2.10
N GLN A 27 10.80 -3.02 -2.28
CA GLN A 27 11.76 -2.94 -1.17
C GLN A 27 11.78 -1.56 -0.51
N THR A 28 11.42 -0.50 -1.24
CA THR A 28 11.23 0.83 -0.66
C THR A 28 10.07 0.83 0.33
N LEU A 29 8.98 0.13 0.03
CA LEU A 29 7.84 0.01 0.96
C LEU A 29 8.20 -0.79 2.21
N VAL A 30 9.02 -1.84 2.07
CA VAL A 30 9.56 -2.62 3.21
C VAL A 30 10.37 -1.72 4.14
N ARG A 31 11.27 -0.90 3.57
CA ARG A 31 12.09 0.04 4.36
C ARG A 31 11.25 1.13 5.03
N LEU A 32 10.24 1.64 4.32
CA LEU A 32 9.35 2.69 4.84
C LEU A 32 8.50 2.18 6.02
N THR A 33 7.91 0.99 5.88
CA THR A 33 6.87 0.51 6.80
C THR A 33 7.38 -0.46 7.86
N GLY A 34 8.55 -1.07 7.64
CA GLY A 34 9.07 -2.17 8.46
C GLY A 34 8.36 -3.51 8.25
N TYR A 35 7.39 -3.59 7.34
CA TYR A 35 6.68 -4.84 7.04
C TYR A 35 7.61 -5.83 6.36
N ASN A 36 7.43 -7.13 6.62
CA ASN A 36 8.24 -8.14 5.97
C ASN A 36 8.02 -8.13 4.45
N ARG A 37 9.06 -8.49 3.68
CA ARG A 37 9.01 -8.45 2.20
C ARG A 37 7.90 -9.33 1.61
N GLN A 38 7.63 -10.50 2.21
CA GLN A 38 6.64 -11.43 1.69
C GLN A 38 5.22 -10.88 1.83
N ASP A 39 4.91 -10.24 2.95
CA ASP A 39 3.62 -9.67 3.26
C ASP A 39 3.41 -8.38 2.48
N VAL A 40 4.43 -7.53 2.33
CA VAL A 40 4.37 -6.40 1.38
C VAL A 40 4.02 -6.90 -0.01
N SER A 41 4.67 -7.96 -0.50
CA SER A 41 4.34 -8.54 -1.80
C SER A 41 2.90 -9.07 -1.87
N LYS A 42 2.47 -9.87 -0.88
CA LYS A 42 1.11 -10.42 -0.82
C LYS A 42 0.04 -9.33 -0.72
N ILE A 43 0.28 -8.28 0.07
CA ILE A 43 -0.57 -7.10 0.13
C ILE A 43 -0.55 -6.43 -1.24
N MET A 44 0.58 -6.00 -1.81
CA MET A 44 0.59 -5.35 -3.13
C MET A 44 -0.04 -6.19 -4.27
N LEU A 45 -0.03 -7.52 -4.17
CA LEU A 45 -0.65 -8.44 -5.13
C LEU A 45 -2.15 -8.70 -4.94
N GLY A 46 -2.79 -8.26 -3.86
CA GLY A 46 -4.20 -8.59 -3.62
C GLY A 46 -4.45 -9.85 -2.79
N LYS A 47 -3.39 -10.60 -2.45
CA LYS A 47 -3.49 -11.89 -1.74
C LYS A 47 -3.84 -11.73 -0.26
N ILE A 48 -3.46 -10.60 0.34
CA ILE A 48 -3.95 -10.16 1.65
C ILE A 48 -4.71 -8.85 1.41
N LYS A 49 -6.03 -8.89 1.60
CA LYS A 49 -6.93 -7.74 1.44
C LYS A 49 -8.13 -7.87 2.39
N GLY A 50 -8.77 -6.74 2.70
CA GLY A 50 -9.92 -6.69 3.62
C GLY A 50 -9.56 -6.95 5.09
N THR A 51 -8.27 -7.08 5.41
CA THR A 51 -7.80 -7.24 6.80
C THR A 51 -7.34 -5.89 7.36
N PRO A 52 -7.53 -5.63 8.66
CA PRO A 52 -6.98 -4.42 9.29
C PRO A 52 -5.47 -4.28 9.11
N TYR A 53 -4.75 -5.40 9.02
CA TYR A 53 -3.31 -5.43 8.75
C TYR A 53 -2.94 -4.85 7.37
N ALA A 54 -3.60 -5.31 6.31
CA ALA A 54 -3.36 -4.79 4.97
C ALA A 54 -3.80 -3.33 4.84
N ASN A 55 -4.94 -2.96 5.45
CA ASN A 55 -5.45 -1.60 5.37
C ASN A 55 -4.50 -0.62 6.08
N LYS A 56 -3.98 -0.97 7.28
CA LYS A 56 -2.97 -0.16 7.98
C LYS A 56 -1.71 0.05 7.13
N PHE A 57 -1.24 -1.00 6.45
CA PHE A 57 -0.11 -0.87 5.53
C PHE A 57 -0.40 0.13 4.40
N ILE A 58 -1.53 -0.04 3.70
CA ILE A 58 -1.89 0.81 2.56
C ILE A 58 -2.05 2.27 3.01
N THR A 59 -2.76 2.51 4.11
CA THR A 59 -2.92 3.85 4.69
C THR A 59 -1.57 4.48 5.03
N ALA A 60 -0.68 3.75 5.72
CA ALA A 60 0.63 4.29 6.11
C ALA A 60 1.49 4.66 4.89
N VAL A 61 1.45 3.86 3.81
CA VAL A 61 2.17 4.17 2.57
C VAL A 61 1.56 5.40 1.88
N CYS A 62 0.24 5.48 1.78
CA CYS A 62 -0.44 6.61 1.19
C CYS A 62 -0.16 7.91 1.94
N GLU A 63 -0.20 7.90 3.28
CA GLU A 63 0.12 9.07 4.10
C GLU A 63 1.58 9.50 3.97
N ALA A 64 2.52 8.56 4.03
CA ALA A 64 3.95 8.85 3.94
C ALA A 64 4.35 9.49 2.60
N TYR A 65 3.72 9.06 1.51
CA TYR A 65 3.99 9.58 0.16
C TYR A 65 2.97 10.60 -0.33
N LYS A 66 2.00 11.00 0.50
CA LYS A 66 0.92 11.94 0.15
C LYS A 66 0.16 11.52 -1.12
N ILE A 67 -0.14 10.22 -1.24
CA ILE A 67 -0.91 9.65 -2.35
C ILE A 67 -2.40 9.77 -2.04
N ASN A 68 -3.10 10.63 -2.78
CA ASN A 68 -4.55 10.87 -2.68
C ASN A 68 -5.35 9.90 -3.53
#